data_AF-A0A7S0J558-F1
#
_entry.id   AF-A0A7S0J558-F1
#
_cell.length_a   1.000
_cell.length_b   1.000
_cell.length_c   1.000
_cell.angle_alpha   90.00
_cell.angle_beta   90.00
_cell.angle_gamma   90.00
#
_symmetry.space_group_name_H-M   'P 1'
#
loop_
_entity.id
_entity.type
_entity.pdbx_description
1 polymer ?
#
loop_
_entity_poly.entity_id
_entity_poly.type
_entity_poly.pdbx_seq_one_letter_code
_entity_poly.pdbx_strand_id
1 'polypeptide(L)'
;ELYASLEPARLLNFLQQSTHYSLEVALGVCAAHGLVECQIFVLGRMGSHREALSLILEAQCDVVRACEYVRGAADPELWTQLLEHAMASADLAKQLLTHVCAPPLPTLEP
;
A
#
# COMPACT_ATOMS: atom_id res chain seq x y z
N GLU A 1 3.83 4.91 25.09
CA GLU A 1 2.36 4.87 24.94
C GLU A 1 1.71 6.18 24.48
N LEU A 2 2.39 7.35 24.50
CA LEU A 2 1.75 8.63 24.14
C LEU A 2 1.72 8.98 22.63
N TYR A 3 2.53 8.34 21.81
CA TYR A 3 2.67 8.72 20.39
C TYR A 3 1.57 8.19 19.48
N ALA A 4 0.82 7.20 19.94
CA ALA A 4 -0.12 6.47 19.11
C ALA A 4 -1.52 7.10 19.10
N SER A 5 -1.82 7.98 20.07
CA SER A 5 -3.11 8.67 20.15
C SER A 5 -3.16 10.02 19.44
N LEU A 6 -2.02 10.62 19.05
CA LEU A 6 -2.03 12.05 18.73
C LEU A 6 -1.86 12.41 17.25
N GLU A 7 -1.05 11.72 16.44
CA GLU A 7 -0.94 12.07 15.02
C GLU A 7 -0.16 10.97 14.27
N PRO A 8 -0.76 10.26 13.30
CA PRO A 8 -0.01 9.31 12.46
C PRO A 8 1.19 9.98 11.77
N ALA A 9 1.05 11.25 11.40
CA ALA A 9 2.12 12.05 10.82
C ALA A 9 3.31 12.28 11.78
N ARG A 10 3.07 12.35 13.09
CA ARG A 10 4.15 12.52 14.10
C ARG A 10 4.86 11.21 14.39
N LEU A 11 4.14 10.09 14.41
CA LEU A 11 4.76 8.77 14.55
C LEU A 11 5.62 8.46 13.32
N LEU A 12 5.11 8.74 12.12
CA LEU A 12 5.86 8.59 10.86
C LEU A 12 7.06 9.55 10.78
N ASN A 13 6.92 10.81 11.24
CA ASN A 13 8.07 11.72 11.39
C ASN A 13 9.12 11.18 12.36
N PHE A 14 8.68 10.61 13.49
CA PHE A 14 9.58 10.03 14.47
C PHE A 14 10.32 8.81 13.91
N LEU A 15 9.62 7.97 13.14
CA LEU A 15 10.17 6.84 12.40
C LEU A 15 11.15 7.28 11.29
N GLN A 16 10.94 8.46 10.71
CA GLN A 16 11.86 9.03 9.71
C GLN A 16 13.09 9.70 10.34
N GLN A 17 12.95 10.30 11.53
CA GLN A 17 14.03 11.03 12.21
C GLN A 17 14.89 10.14 13.12
N SER A 18 14.33 9.06 13.65
CA SER A 18 15.04 8.13 14.54
C SER A 18 15.46 6.88 13.76
N THR A 19 16.64 6.33 14.02
CA THR A 19 17.10 5.06 13.39
C THR A 19 17.19 3.90 14.38
N HIS A 20 16.88 4.15 15.66
CA HIS A 20 17.05 3.22 16.79
C HIS A 20 15.72 2.59 17.24
N TYR A 21 14.89 2.10 16.33
CA TYR A 21 13.66 1.38 16.68
C TYR A 21 13.54 0.09 15.86
N SER A 22 12.89 -0.91 16.45
CA SER A 22 12.54 -2.15 15.74
C SER A 22 11.35 -1.88 14.84
N LEU A 23 11.51 -2.12 13.53
CA LEU A 23 10.45 -1.96 12.54
C LEU A 23 9.21 -2.80 12.91
N GLU A 24 9.40 -3.97 13.52
CA GLU A 24 8.31 -4.83 14.03
C GLU A 24 7.47 -4.15 15.13
N VAL A 25 8.12 -3.42 16.04
CA VAL A 25 7.41 -2.69 17.12
C VAL A 25 6.64 -1.52 16.51
N ALA A 26 7.23 -0.81 15.55
CA ALA A 26 6.55 0.26 14.82
C ALA A 26 5.32 -0.27 14.08
N LEU A 27 5.44 -1.39 13.39
CA LEU A 27 4.34 -2.07 12.70
C LEU A 27 3.22 -2.43 13.69
N GLY A 28 3.57 -3.05 14.83
CA GLY A 28 2.60 -3.44 15.86
C GLY A 28 1.81 -2.25 16.41
N VAL A 29 2.47 -1.10 16.61
CA VAL A 29 1.80 0.13 17.03
C VAL A 29 0.92 0.69 15.91
N CYS A 30 1.40 0.74 14.65
CA CYS A 30 0.57 1.20 13.53
C CYS A 30 -0.66 0.28 13.35
N ALA A 31 -0.51 -1.03 13.50
CA ALA A 31 -1.58 -2.03 13.37
C ALA A 31 -2.61 -1.92 14.51
N ALA A 32 -2.16 -1.77 15.76
CA ALA A 32 -3.03 -1.59 16.92
C ALA A 32 -3.92 -0.34 16.80
N HIS A 33 -3.47 0.68 16.06
CA HIS A 33 -4.19 1.92 15.82
C HIS A 33 -4.92 1.97 14.46
N GLY A 34 -4.87 0.90 13.67
CA GLY A 34 -5.51 0.85 12.35
C GLY A 34 -4.90 1.80 11.32
N LEU A 35 -3.64 2.21 11.50
CA LEU A 35 -2.95 3.16 10.64
C LEU A 35 -2.35 2.47 9.42
N VAL A 36 -3.14 2.34 8.36
CA VAL A 36 -2.76 1.61 7.14
C VAL A 36 -1.55 2.25 6.44
N GLU A 37 -1.52 3.58 6.29
CA GLU A 37 -0.40 4.28 5.62
C GLU A 37 0.93 4.14 6.40
N CYS A 38 0.85 4.09 7.73
CA CYS A 38 1.99 3.86 8.63
C CYS A 38 2.53 2.43 8.45
N GLN A 39 1.64 1.44 8.37
CA GLN A 39 2.02 0.05 8.13
C GLN A 39 2.68 -0.13 6.76
N ILE A 40 2.12 0.43 5.68
CA ILE A 40 2.70 0.37 4.33
C ILE A 40 4.11 0.97 4.29
N PHE A 41 4.32 2.10 4.98
CA PHE A 41 5.62 2.75 5.06
C PHE A 41 6.67 1.88 5.77
N VAL A 42 6.30 1.31 6.93
CA VAL A 42 7.17 0.42 7.72
C VAL A 42 7.47 -0.87 6.95
N LEU A 43 6.46 -1.49 6.34
CA LEU A 43 6.61 -2.70 5.53
C LEU A 43 7.49 -2.45 4.30
N GLY A 44 7.35 -1.29 3.65
CA GLY A 44 8.24 -0.88 2.56
C GLY A 44 9.70 -0.69 3.00
N ARG A 45 9.93 -0.20 4.23
CA ARG A 45 11.27 -0.11 4.85
C ARG A 45 11.83 -1.47 5.28
N MET A 46 10.96 -2.42 5.63
CA MET A 46 11.34 -3.80 5.97
C MET A 46 11.65 -4.66 4.74
N GLY A 47 11.23 -4.24 3.54
CA GLY A 47 11.24 -5.07 2.34
C GLY A 47 10.07 -6.06 2.27
N SER A 48 9.14 -6.01 3.23
CA SER A 48 7.90 -6.79 3.25
C SER A 48 6.85 -6.19 2.31
N HIS A 49 7.19 -5.98 1.05
CA HIS A 49 6.30 -5.36 0.07
C HIS A 49 5.04 -6.19 -0.21
N ARG A 50 5.13 -7.52 -0.06
CA ARG A 50 3.98 -8.43 -0.21
C ARG A 50 2.91 -8.18 0.85
N GLU A 51 3.32 -8.08 2.11
CA GLU A 51 2.39 -7.75 3.21
C GLU A 51 1.83 -6.34 3.05
N ALA A 52 2.65 -5.38 2.58
CA ALA A 52 2.18 -4.03 2.31
C ALA A 52 1.08 -4.02 1.24
N LEU A 53 1.25 -4.80 0.18
CA LEU A 53 0.29 -4.95 -0.90
C LEU A 53 -1.03 -5.55 -0.41
N SER A 54 -0.96 -6.66 0.35
CA SER A 54 -2.15 -7.26 0.97
C SER A 54 -2.89 -6.26 1.85
N LEU A 55 -2.17 -5.49 2.67
CA LEU A 55 -2.77 -4.45 3.51
C LEU A 55 -3.48 -3.35 2.70
N ILE A 56 -2.92 -2.92 1.57
CA ILE A 56 -3.57 -1.93 0.69
C ILE A 56 -4.88 -2.50 0.12
N LEU A 57 -4.84 -3.75 -0.32
CA LEU A 57 -5.99 -4.43 -0.91
C LEU A 57 -7.08 -4.70 0.13
N GLU A 58 -6.72 -5.16 1.34
CA GLU A 58 -7.67 -5.44 2.43
C GLU A 58 -8.25 -4.18 3.06
N ALA A 59 -7.46 -3.12 3.21
CA ALA A 59 -7.89 -1.92 3.93
C ALA A 59 -8.82 -1.01 3.12
N GLN A 60 -8.66 -0.94 1.79
CA GLN A 60 -9.42 0.00 0.96
C GLN A 60 -10.06 -0.64 -0.28
N CYS A 61 -9.80 -1.91 -0.60
CA CYS A 61 -10.11 -2.47 -1.92
C CYS A 61 -9.63 -1.57 -3.09
N ASP A 62 -8.65 -0.69 -2.83
CA ASP A 62 -8.26 0.35 -3.75
C ASP A 62 -7.12 -0.15 -4.63
N VAL A 63 -7.53 -0.66 -5.79
CA VAL A 63 -6.64 -1.17 -6.82
C VAL A 63 -5.68 -0.10 -7.34
N VAL A 64 -6.10 1.16 -7.35
CA VAL A 64 -5.29 2.27 -7.90
C VAL A 64 -4.09 2.50 -7.02
N ARG A 65 -4.30 2.57 -5.70
CA ARG A 65 -3.20 2.68 -4.73
C ARG A 65 -2.28 1.47 -4.76
N ALA A 66 -2.83 0.27 -4.91
CA ALA A 66 -2.02 -0.95 -5.02
C ALA A 66 -1.14 -0.92 -6.28
N CYS A 67 -1.69 -0.52 -7.43
CA CYS A 67 -0.95 -0.34 -8.68
C CYS A 67 0.20 0.68 -8.55
N GLU A 68 -0.07 1.85 -7.96
CA GLU A 68 0.95 2.88 -7.75
C GLU A 68 2.07 2.40 -6.82
N TYR A 69 1.73 1.62 -5.79
CA TYR A 69 2.72 1.03 -4.90
C TYR A 69 3.60 0.00 -5.62
N VAL A 70 3.01 -0.93 -6.36
CA VAL A 70 3.76 -1.93 -7.15
C VAL A 70 4.65 -1.25 -8.20
N ARG A 71 4.14 -0.22 -8.85
CA ARG A 71 4.90 0.59 -9.83
C ARG A 71 6.08 1.29 -9.17
N GLY A 72 5.91 1.84 -7.96
CA GLY A 72 6.98 2.48 -7.19
C GLY A 72 8.02 1.50 -6.64
N ALA A 73 7.60 0.27 -6.31
CA ALA A 73 8.49 -0.79 -5.82
C ALA A 73 9.39 -1.38 -6.93
N ALA A 74 9.04 -1.17 -8.21
CA ALA A 74 9.76 -1.68 -9.38
C ALA A 74 9.99 -3.20 -9.37
N ASP A 75 9.12 -3.95 -8.68
CA ASP A 75 9.25 -5.39 -8.48
C ASP A 75 8.17 -6.15 -9.30
N PRO A 76 8.58 -7.04 -10.22
CA PRO A 76 7.64 -7.78 -11.08
C PRO A 76 6.88 -8.89 -10.33
N GLU A 77 7.42 -9.41 -9.22
CA GLU A 77 6.71 -10.42 -8.42
C GLU A 77 5.51 -9.80 -7.70
N LEU A 78 5.61 -8.55 -7.26
CA LEU A 78 4.47 -7.80 -6.70
C LEU A 78 3.35 -7.59 -7.72
N TRP A 79 3.70 -7.33 -8.99
CA TRP A 79 2.72 -7.27 -10.07
C TRP A 79 1.99 -8.59 -10.27
N THR A 80 2.73 -9.69 -10.21
CA THR A 80 2.17 -11.03 -10.33
C THR A 80 1.21 -11.31 -9.17
N GLN A 81 1.60 -10.99 -7.94
CA GLN A 81 0.71 -11.13 -6.77
C GLN A 81 -0.54 -10.27 -6.86
N LEU A 82 -0.42 -9.01 -7.30
CA LEU A 82 -1.57 -8.13 -7.51
C LEU A 82 -2.56 -8.75 -8.51
N LEU A 83 -2.04 -9.30 -9.62
CA LEU A 83 -2.82 -10.00 -10.64
C LEU A 83 -3.50 -11.26 -10.09
N GLU A 84 -2.77 -12.10 -9.36
CA GLU A 84 -3.34 -13.30 -8.72
C GLU A 84 -4.46 -12.94 -7.75
N HIS A 85 -4.25 -11.90 -6.93
CA HIS A 85 -5.26 -11.41 -5.98
C HIS A 85 -6.46 -10.80 -6.70
N ALA A 86 -6.24 -10.13 -7.83
CA ALA A 86 -7.31 -9.60 -8.66
C ALA A 86 -8.09 -10.70 -9.37
N MET A 87 -7.44 -11.77 -9.83
CA MET A 87 -8.14 -12.91 -10.42
C MET A 87 -9.02 -13.64 -9.40
N ALA A 88 -8.67 -13.60 -8.11
CA ALA A 88 -9.52 -14.14 -7.04
C ALA A 88 -10.81 -13.32 -6.84
N SER A 89 -10.81 -12.03 -7.20
CA SER A 89 -11.94 -11.11 -7.01
C SER A 89 -12.35 -10.48 -8.34
N ALA A 90 -13.42 -10.99 -8.97
CA ALA A 90 -13.89 -10.52 -10.28
C ALA A 90 -14.14 -8.99 -10.36
N ASP A 91 -14.51 -8.36 -9.25
CA ASP A 91 -14.64 -6.90 -9.13
C ASP A 91 -13.27 -6.20 -9.24
N LEU A 92 -12.28 -6.75 -8.55
CA LEU A 92 -10.91 -6.24 -8.48
C LEU A 92 -10.19 -6.40 -9.84
N ALA A 93 -10.39 -7.52 -10.53
CA ALA A 93 -9.93 -7.71 -11.91
C ALA A 93 -10.53 -6.69 -12.88
N LYS A 94 -11.84 -6.38 -12.75
CA LYS A 94 -12.50 -5.34 -13.56
C LYS A 94 -11.90 -3.96 -13.30
N GLN A 95 -11.70 -3.60 -12.04
CA GLN A 95 -11.08 -2.33 -11.67
C GLN A 95 -9.64 -2.22 -12.19
N LEU A 96 -8.84 -3.30 -12.08
CA LEU A 96 -7.49 -3.35 -12.63
C LEU A 96 -7.49 -3.16 -14.14
N LEU A 97 -8.31 -3.91 -14.88
CA LEU A 97 -8.41 -3.78 -16.33
C LEU A 97 -8.85 -2.37 -16.73
N THR A 98 -9.75 -1.75 -15.97
CA THR A 98 -10.19 -0.38 -16.25
C THR A 98 -9.06 0.63 -16.03
N HIS A 99 -8.29 0.51 -14.96
CA HIS A 99 -7.20 1.45 -14.65
C HIS A 99 -5.91 1.22 -15.44
N VAL A 100 -5.58 -0.04 -15.74
CA VAL A 100 -4.36 -0.43 -16.46
C VAL A 100 -4.57 -0.40 -17.97
N CYS A 101 -5.77 -0.72 -18.44
CA CYS A 101 -6.11 -0.75 -19.86
C CYS A 101 -6.87 0.51 -20.34
N ALA A 102 -7.15 1.49 -19.49
CA ALA A 102 -7.54 2.82 -19.97
C ALA A 102 -6.29 3.53 -20.49
N PRO A 103 -6.12 3.69 -21.83
CA PRO A 103 -5.30 4.80 -22.30
C PRO A 103 -5.91 6.11 -21.74
N PRO A 104 -5.14 7.20 -21.59
CA PRO A 104 -5.77 8.51 -21.68
C PRO A 104 -6.44 8.51 -23.04
N LEU A 105 -7.76 8.34 -23.10
CA LEU A 105 -8.49 8.46 -24.36
C LEU A 105 -8.12 9.84 -24.91
N PRO A 106 -7.38 9.95 -26.05
CA PRO A 106 -7.41 11.21 -26.76
C PRO A 106 -8.87 11.39 -27.11
N THR A 107 -9.45 12.45 -26.57
CA THR A 107 -10.79 12.92 -26.90
C THR A 107 -10.90 12.98 -28.42
N LEU A 108 -11.54 11.97 -29.01
CA LEU A 108 -12.06 12.08 -30.36
C LEU A 108 -13.29 12.98 -30.23
N GLU A 109 -13.07 14.28 -30.31
CA GLU A 109 -14.15 15.22 -30.62
C GLU A 109 -14.62 14.95 -32.07
N PRO A 110 -15.93 15.11 -32.34
CA PRO A 110 -16.56 14.74 -33.61
C PRO A 110 -16.14 15.61 -34.80
#